data_AF-A0A524FMX2-F1
#
_entry.id   AF-A0A524FMX2-F1
#
_cell.length_a   1.000
_cell.length_b   1.000
_cell.length_c   1.000
_cell.angle_alpha   90.00
_cell.angle_beta   90.00
_cell.angle_gamma   90.00
#
_symmetry.space_group_name_H-M   'P 1'
#
loop_
_entity.id
_entity.type
_entity.pdbx_description
1 polymer ?
#
loop_
_entity_poly.entity_id
_entity_poly.type
_entity_poly.pdbx_seq_one_letter_code
_entity_poly.pdbx_strand_id
1 'polypeptide(L)'
;MNKLFILIRPFDTGDVIKIDQDYGLVRSIRLTRVMIETFDNIKVVKSNSEILSSKIINFTINLRKMRNFLQFKDEIHYAEKLFPSILDEVEEDEKTLRNVFSSLFKSNQIQKVHNYIWTMELPYKGFFSKLDKIETLCKEYRKNFRFKPRYHVSGVGRDITMKFRILTFDTAALFQYQPKFANKLYEIIHNNEEK
;
A
#
# COMPACT_ATOMS: atom_id res chain seq x y z
N MET A 1 22.07 16.99 21.05
CA MET A 1 20.87 16.28 21.54
C MET A 1 19.65 16.81 20.78
N ASN A 2 19.16 16.13 19.73
CA ASN A 2 18.02 16.68 18.96
C ASN A 2 16.68 16.23 19.54
N LYS A 3 16.15 17.04 20.49
CA LYS A 3 14.76 16.98 21.01
C LYS A 3 13.69 17.06 19.90
N LEU A 4 14.07 17.49 18.68
CA LEU A 4 13.16 17.81 17.59
C LEU A 4 12.36 16.60 17.05
N PHE A 5 12.98 15.41 16.98
CA PHE A 5 12.30 14.22 16.41
C PHE A 5 11.10 13.78 17.27
N ILE A 6 11.21 13.91 18.59
CA ILE A 6 10.15 13.56 19.55
C ILE A 6 8.99 14.57 19.50
N LEU A 7 9.25 15.82 19.10
CA LEU A 7 8.23 16.87 18.98
C LEU A 7 7.41 16.78 17.69
N ILE A 8 8.05 16.45 16.54
CA ILE A 8 7.37 16.47 15.24
C ILE A 8 6.75 15.11 14.88
N ARG A 9 7.37 13.98 15.30
CA ARG A 9 6.94 12.59 15.03
C ARG A 9 6.27 12.39 13.65
N PRO A 10 7.05 12.36 12.56
CA PRO A 10 6.51 12.18 11.21
C PRO A 10 5.83 10.81 10.97
N PHE A 11 6.04 9.86 11.89
CA PHE A 11 5.43 8.54 11.91
C PHE A 11 5.40 7.98 13.33
N ASP A 12 4.57 6.94 13.52
CA ASP A 12 4.44 6.19 14.77
C ASP A 12 4.81 4.72 14.59
N THR A 13 4.97 3.99 15.70
CA THR A 13 5.00 2.52 15.68
C THR A 13 3.77 1.97 14.95
N GLY A 14 4.00 0.98 14.09
CA GLY A 14 2.98 0.38 13.24
C GLY A 14 2.76 1.11 11.90
N ASP A 15 3.46 2.21 11.62
CA ASP A 15 3.38 2.86 10.31
C ASP A 15 4.23 2.15 9.26
N VAL A 16 3.73 2.12 8.02
CA VAL A 16 4.49 1.68 6.84
C VAL A 16 5.19 2.90 6.27
N ILE A 17 6.52 2.89 6.25
CA ILE A 17 7.33 4.04 5.85
C ILE A 17 8.44 3.63 4.90
N LYS A 18 8.92 4.59 4.10
CA LYS A 18 10.19 4.50 3.38
C LYS A 18 11.15 5.56 3.91
N ILE A 19 12.32 5.14 4.36
CA ILE A 19 13.44 6.01 4.74
C ILE A 19 14.61 5.65 3.85
N ASP A 20 14.98 6.57 2.95
CA ASP A 20 15.96 6.33 1.90
C ASP A 20 15.60 5.11 1.03
N GLN A 21 16.32 3.99 1.19
CA GLN A 21 16.07 2.74 0.47
C GLN A 21 15.27 1.72 1.29
N ASP A 22 15.17 1.92 2.60
CA ASP A 22 14.52 0.97 3.51
C ASP A 22 13.00 1.20 3.52
N TYR A 23 12.25 0.22 3.02
CA TYR A 23 10.79 0.24 2.99
C TYR A 23 10.21 -0.86 3.87
N GLY A 24 9.41 -0.48 4.87
CA GLY A 24 8.91 -1.45 5.84
C GLY A 24 8.04 -0.87 6.94
N LEU A 25 7.71 -1.73 7.91
CA LEU A 25 6.89 -1.41 9.07
C LEU A 25 7.75 -0.94 10.24
N VAL A 26 7.38 0.18 10.87
CA VAL A 26 8.01 0.64 12.11
C VAL A 26 7.66 -0.30 13.26
N ARG A 27 8.63 -1.08 13.74
CA ARG A 27 8.44 -2.02 14.86
C ARG A 27 8.66 -1.38 16.22
N SER A 28 9.63 -0.47 16.34
CA SER A 28 9.84 0.25 17.59
C SER A 28 10.55 1.58 17.37
N ILE A 29 10.18 2.57 18.18
CA ILE A 29 10.85 3.87 18.29
C ILE A 29 11.44 3.93 19.69
N ARG A 30 12.76 4.02 19.79
CA ARG A 30 13.49 4.19 21.05
C ARG A 30 14.16 5.57 21.07
N LEU A 31 14.74 5.93 22.21
CA LEU A 31 15.35 7.26 22.42
C LEU A 31 16.44 7.61 21.40
N THR A 32 17.19 6.61 20.93
CA THR A 32 18.35 6.80 20.04
C THR A 32 18.19 6.17 18.66
N ARG A 33 17.18 5.32 18.47
CA ARG A 33 17.05 4.49 17.28
C ARG A 33 15.61 4.13 16.95
N VAL A 34 15.36 3.86 15.68
CA VAL A 34 14.11 3.26 15.18
C VAL A 34 14.44 1.92 14.55
N MET A 35 13.56 0.94 14.75
CA MET A 35 13.62 -0.36 14.09
C MET A 35 12.50 -0.47 13.05
N ILE A 36 12.89 -0.76 11.82
CA ILE A 36 12.00 -1.01 10.68
C ILE A 36 12.15 -2.49 10.31
N GLU A 37 11.03 -3.15 10.04
CA GLU A 37 11.03 -4.49 9.47
C GLU A 37 10.54 -4.43 8.03
N THR A 38 11.40 -4.81 7.09
CA THR A 38 11.04 -4.89 5.67
C THR A 38 10.08 -6.06 5.44
N PHE A 39 9.37 -6.05 4.32
CA PHE A 39 8.44 -7.13 3.97
C PHE A 39 9.16 -8.45 3.61
N ASP A 40 10.48 -8.40 3.42
CA ASP A 40 11.38 -9.56 3.30
C ASP A 40 11.86 -10.07 4.67
N ASN A 41 11.24 -9.62 5.77
CA ASN A 41 11.56 -10.01 7.15
C ASN A 41 12.97 -9.60 7.60
N ILE A 42 13.53 -8.52 7.01
CA ILE A 42 14.83 -7.95 7.40
C ILE A 42 14.60 -6.84 8.42
N LYS A 43 15.32 -6.88 9.54
CA LYS A 43 15.27 -5.84 10.58
C LYS A 43 16.36 -4.80 10.37
N VAL A 44 15.96 -3.59 10.01
CA VAL A 44 16.84 -2.44 9.82
C VAL A 44 16.75 -1.53 11.05
N VAL A 45 17.91 -1.13 11.59
CA VAL A 45 17.99 -0.23 12.74
C VAL A 45 18.69 1.05 12.31
N LYS A 46 17.99 2.18 12.37
CA LYS A 46 18.54 3.50 12.05
C LYS A 46 18.62 4.37 13.29
N SER A 47 19.65 5.22 13.36
CA SER A 47 19.76 6.21 14.45
C SER A 47 18.79 7.36 14.23
N ASN A 48 18.37 8.04 15.30
CA ASN A 48 17.48 9.21 15.16
C ASN A 48 18.14 10.35 14.37
N SER A 49 19.47 10.49 14.44
CA SER A 49 20.23 11.49 13.67
C SER A 49 20.18 11.20 12.18
N GLU A 50 20.36 9.94 11.80
CA GLU A 50 20.28 9.48 10.41
C GLU A 50 18.88 9.76 9.84
N ILE A 51 17.83 9.37 10.57
CA ILE A 51 16.44 9.56 10.13
C ILE A 51 16.11 11.04 9.92
N LEU A 52 16.59 11.94 10.79
CA LEU A 52 16.37 13.37 10.66
C LEU A 52 16.99 13.98 9.39
N SER A 53 18.08 13.38 8.88
CA SER A 53 18.73 13.79 7.64
C SER A 53 18.17 13.11 6.40
N SER A 54 17.38 12.05 6.56
CA SER A 54 16.84 11.25 5.46
C SER A 54 15.55 11.82 4.89
N LYS A 55 15.25 11.46 3.64
CA LYS A 55 13.92 11.68 3.07
C LYS A 55 12.96 10.62 3.61
N ILE A 56 11.92 11.06 4.31
CA ILE A 56 10.91 10.19 4.90
C ILE A 56 9.62 10.26 4.07
N ILE A 57 9.10 9.11 3.68
CA ILE A 57 7.78 8.98 3.05
C ILE A 57 6.93 8.08 3.94
N ASN A 58 5.85 8.61 4.50
CA ASN A 58 4.89 7.84 5.29
C ASN A 58 3.75 7.37 4.39
N PHE A 59 3.51 6.06 4.36
CA PHE A 59 2.45 5.44 3.57
C PHE A 59 1.25 5.03 4.44
N THR A 60 1.28 5.27 5.75
CA THR A 60 0.11 5.07 6.60
C THR A 60 -0.76 6.32 6.63
N ILE A 61 -2.05 6.14 6.35
CA ILE A 61 -3.07 7.18 6.41
C ILE A 61 -3.71 7.13 7.80
N ASN A 62 -3.66 8.25 8.52
CA ASN A 62 -4.31 8.38 9.82
C ASN A 62 -5.77 8.85 9.63
N LEU A 63 -6.71 7.98 9.96
CA LEU A 63 -8.14 8.22 9.75
C LEU A 63 -8.79 9.07 10.84
N ARG A 64 -8.14 9.27 12.01
CA ARG A 64 -8.73 10.00 13.15
C ARG A 64 -9.12 11.43 12.81
N LYS A 65 -8.48 12.04 11.81
CA LYS A 65 -8.74 13.43 11.41
C LYS A 65 -9.94 13.58 10.49
N MET A 66 -10.43 12.48 9.92
CA MET A 66 -11.54 12.49 8.96
C MET A 66 -12.86 12.53 9.71
N ARG A 67 -13.79 13.39 9.28
CA ARG A 67 -15.09 13.57 9.95
C ARG A 67 -16.27 13.06 9.14
N ASN A 68 -16.08 12.87 7.84
CA ASN A 68 -17.14 12.46 6.92
C ASN A 68 -16.61 11.53 5.83
N PHE A 69 -17.55 10.89 5.14
CA PHE A 69 -17.24 9.92 4.09
C PHE A 69 -16.48 10.54 2.92
N LEU A 70 -16.75 11.81 2.58
CA LEU A 70 -16.10 12.47 1.46
C LEU A 70 -14.60 12.65 1.70
N GLN A 71 -14.21 13.15 2.88
CA GLN A 71 -12.80 13.27 3.29
C GLN A 71 -12.09 11.92 3.29
N PHE A 72 -12.76 10.88 3.81
CA PHE A 72 -12.24 9.52 3.77
C PHE A 72 -12.03 9.02 2.33
N LYS A 73 -13.05 9.18 1.48
CA LYS A 73 -13.00 8.77 0.08
C LYS A 73 -11.87 9.49 -0.66
N ASP A 74 -11.75 10.79 -0.47
CA ASP A 74 -10.74 11.62 -1.13
C ASP A 74 -9.32 11.21 -0.74
N GLU A 75 -9.07 10.94 0.52
CA GLU A 75 -7.75 10.50 0.99
C GLU A 75 -7.40 9.10 0.49
N ILE A 76 -8.36 8.17 0.56
CA ILE A 76 -8.17 6.78 0.11
C ILE A 76 -7.91 6.72 -1.39
N HIS A 77 -8.64 7.50 -2.20
CA HIS A 77 -8.49 7.53 -3.65
C HIS A 77 -7.53 8.59 -4.16
N TYR A 78 -6.82 9.33 -3.31
CA TYR A 78 -5.97 10.43 -3.74
C TYR A 78 -4.99 10.00 -4.86
N ALA A 79 -4.33 8.86 -4.68
CA ALA A 79 -3.42 8.29 -5.67
C ALA A 79 -4.11 7.82 -6.96
N GLU A 80 -5.38 7.40 -6.88
CA GLU A 80 -6.15 6.88 -8.01
C GLU A 80 -6.78 7.99 -8.84
N LYS A 81 -7.11 9.14 -8.22
CA LYS A 81 -7.52 10.36 -8.94
C LYS A 81 -6.43 10.88 -9.88
N LEU A 82 -5.16 10.66 -9.52
CA LEU A 82 -4.01 11.06 -10.33
C LEU A 82 -3.74 10.08 -11.49
N PHE A 83 -4.22 8.84 -11.39
CA PHE A 83 -4.00 7.77 -12.37
C PHE A 83 -5.28 6.92 -12.49
N PRO A 84 -6.30 7.39 -13.24
CA PRO A 84 -7.56 6.68 -13.36
C PRO A 84 -7.35 5.27 -13.93
N SER A 85 -8.02 4.28 -13.35
CA SER A 85 -7.99 2.90 -13.85
C SER A 85 -8.66 2.81 -15.22
N ILE A 86 -8.17 1.91 -16.07
CA ILE A 86 -8.69 1.67 -17.43
C ILE A 86 -10.02 0.87 -17.37
N LEU A 87 -10.30 0.21 -16.25
CA LEU A 87 -11.49 -0.62 -16.05
C LEU A 87 -12.40 0.03 -15.01
N ASP A 88 -13.59 0.43 -15.46
CA ASP A 88 -14.61 1.15 -14.67
C ASP A 88 -15.45 0.17 -13.84
N GLU A 89 -15.14 0.02 -12.55
CA GLU A 89 -16.05 -0.61 -11.56
C GLU A 89 -16.34 0.38 -10.42
N VAL A 90 -16.90 1.55 -10.76
CA VAL A 90 -17.05 2.69 -9.82
C VAL A 90 -18.08 2.43 -8.70
N GLU A 91 -19.18 1.74 -8.99
CA GLU A 91 -20.30 1.59 -8.03
C GLU A 91 -20.03 0.59 -6.90
N GLU A 92 -19.48 -0.60 -7.23
CA GLU A 92 -19.19 -1.63 -6.22
C GLU A 92 -18.14 -1.14 -5.21
N ASP A 93 -17.19 -0.35 -5.71
CA ASP A 93 -16.15 0.27 -4.91
C ASP A 93 -16.67 1.34 -3.96
N GLU A 94 -17.59 2.20 -4.41
CA GLU A 94 -18.15 3.21 -3.52
C GLU A 94 -18.98 2.57 -2.39
N LYS A 95 -19.82 1.57 -2.70
CA LYS A 95 -20.60 0.84 -1.68
C LYS A 95 -19.68 0.18 -0.65
N THR A 96 -18.59 -0.42 -1.12
CA THR A 96 -17.55 -0.98 -0.26
C THR A 96 -17.00 0.04 0.70
N LEU A 97 -16.59 1.19 0.18
CA LEU A 97 -15.94 2.23 0.99
C LEU A 97 -16.91 2.83 1.99
N ARG A 98 -18.19 2.96 1.65
CA ARG A 98 -19.23 3.38 2.59
C ARG A 98 -19.41 2.37 3.72
N ASN A 99 -19.43 1.07 3.41
CA ASN A 99 -19.52 0.02 4.43
C ASN A 99 -18.30 0.06 5.35
N VAL A 100 -17.10 0.13 4.76
CA VAL A 100 -15.84 0.28 5.49
C VAL A 100 -15.89 1.51 6.38
N PHE A 101 -16.13 2.71 5.83
CA PHE A 101 -16.27 3.96 6.57
C PHE A 101 -17.25 3.82 7.75
N SER A 102 -18.45 3.29 7.51
CA SER A 102 -19.44 3.11 8.57
C SER A 102 -18.94 2.18 9.69
N SER A 103 -18.22 1.10 9.37
CA SER A 103 -17.68 0.16 10.35
C SER A 103 -16.54 0.77 11.19
N LEU A 104 -15.71 1.62 10.57
CA LEU A 104 -14.59 2.29 11.23
C LEU A 104 -15.09 3.28 12.29
N PHE A 105 -16.05 4.12 11.92
CA PHE A 105 -16.57 5.16 12.80
C PHE A 105 -17.57 4.63 13.84
N LYS A 106 -18.26 3.51 13.57
CA LYS A 106 -19.08 2.82 14.58
C LYS A 106 -18.25 2.09 15.64
N SER A 107 -17.11 1.52 15.25
CA SER A 107 -16.30 0.69 16.16
C SER A 107 -15.31 1.48 17.01
N ASN A 108 -14.99 2.73 16.65
CA ASN A 108 -13.96 3.57 17.29
C ASN A 108 -12.54 2.93 17.35
N GLN A 109 -12.35 1.75 16.75
CA GLN A 109 -11.18 0.88 16.94
C GLN A 109 -10.13 1.02 15.84
N ILE A 110 -10.51 1.37 14.61
CA ILE A 110 -9.60 1.35 13.47
C ILE A 110 -9.28 2.77 13.03
N GLN A 111 -8.01 3.14 13.15
CA GLN A 111 -7.57 4.53 13.11
C GLN A 111 -6.45 4.77 12.08
N LYS A 112 -5.99 3.70 11.42
CA LYS A 112 -4.90 3.72 10.44
C LYS A 112 -5.25 2.81 9.26
N VAL A 113 -4.95 3.27 8.06
CA VAL A 113 -4.94 2.47 6.83
C VAL A 113 -3.51 2.45 6.31
N HIS A 114 -3.02 1.26 6.02
CA HIS A 114 -1.68 1.05 5.50
C HIS A 114 -1.74 0.96 3.98
N ASN A 115 -0.94 1.78 3.30
CA ASN A 115 -0.81 1.80 1.86
C ASN A 115 0.52 1.12 1.47
N TYR A 116 0.45 -0.04 0.85
CA TYR A 116 1.63 -0.72 0.32
C TYR A 116 1.69 -0.58 -1.20
N ILE A 117 2.81 -0.10 -1.73
CA ILE A 117 2.96 0.18 -3.16
C ILE A 117 4.26 -0.45 -3.66
N TRP A 118 4.19 -1.10 -4.82
CA TRP A 118 5.35 -1.61 -5.54
C TRP A 118 5.10 -1.57 -7.04
N THR A 119 6.15 -1.79 -7.83
CA THR A 119 6.08 -1.83 -9.29
C THR A 119 6.50 -3.18 -9.82
N MET A 120 5.92 -3.60 -10.94
CA MET A 120 6.34 -4.75 -11.72
C MET A 120 6.36 -4.37 -13.21
N GLU A 121 7.26 -4.98 -13.97
CA GLU A 121 7.32 -4.81 -15.43
C GLU A 121 6.50 -5.90 -16.10
N LEU A 122 5.68 -5.51 -17.06
CA LEU A 122 4.84 -6.42 -17.85
C LEU A 122 5.23 -6.37 -19.33
N PRO A 123 5.34 -7.53 -20.00
CA PRO A 123 5.59 -7.54 -21.43
C PRO A 123 4.34 -7.10 -22.19
N TYR A 124 4.53 -6.47 -23.36
CA TYR A 124 3.43 -6.14 -24.26
C TYR A 124 2.66 -7.38 -24.76
N LYS A 125 3.36 -8.52 -24.91
CA LYS A 125 2.76 -9.75 -25.40
C LYS A 125 1.68 -10.26 -24.42
N GLY A 126 0.45 -10.35 -24.92
CA GLY A 126 -0.71 -10.83 -24.18
C GLY A 126 -1.15 -9.87 -23.06
N PHE A 127 -0.78 -8.59 -23.12
CA PHE A 127 -1.02 -7.63 -22.04
C PHE A 127 -2.50 -7.59 -21.59
N PHE A 128 -3.45 -7.47 -22.51
CA PHE A 128 -4.87 -7.41 -22.15
C PHE A 128 -5.38 -8.70 -21.49
N SER A 129 -5.02 -9.88 -22.01
CA SER A 129 -5.37 -11.17 -21.38
C SER A 129 -4.74 -11.31 -19.98
N LYS A 130 -3.51 -10.81 -19.80
CA LYS A 130 -2.86 -10.74 -18.49
C LYS A 130 -3.58 -9.77 -17.55
N LEU A 131 -4.05 -8.63 -18.04
CA LEU A 131 -4.84 -7.69 -17.24
C LEU A 131 -6.13 -8.34 -16.72
N ASP A 132 -6.85 -9.12 -17.53
CA ASP A 132 -8.08 -9.80 -17.10
C ASP A 132 -7.79 -10.80 -15.95
N LYS A 133 -6.67 -11.53 -16.05
CA LYS A 133 -6.21 -12.44 -14.99
C LYS A 133 -5.78 -11.68 -13.73
N ILE A 134 -5.07 -10.57 -13.90
CA ILE A 134 -4.67 -9.69 -12.79
C ILE A 134 -5.90 -9.13 -12.08
N GLU A 135 -6.91 -8.67 -12.82
CA GLU A 135 -8.16 -8.15 -12.24
C GLU A 135 -8.90 -9.22 -11.44
N THR A 136 -8.99 -10.43 -12.00
CA THR A 136 -9.56 -11.58 -11.30
C THR A 136 -8.82 -11.85 -9.99
N LEU A 137 -7.49 -11.87 -10.02
CA LEU A 137 -6.66 -12.06 -8.82
C LEU A 137 -6.86 -10.94 -7.79
N CYS A 138 -6.96 -9.69 -8.21
CA CYS A 138 -7.25 -8.56 -7.34
C CYS A 138 -8.59 -8.75 -6.62
N LYS A 139 -9.65 -9.15 -7.35
CA LYS A 139 -10.96 -9.45 -6.76
C LYS A 139 -10.88 -10.57 -5.72
N GLU A 140 -10.12 -11.63 -5.99
CA GLU A 140 -9.93 -12.74 -5.04
C GLU A 140 -9.27 -12.31 -3.72
N TYR A 141 -8.23 -11.46 -3.80
CA TYR A 141 -7.44 -11.04 -2.64
C TYR A 141 -8.11 -9.93 -1.80
N ARG A 142 -9.22 -9.39 -2.27
CA ARG A 142 -10.03 -8.42 -1.53
C ARG A 142 -10.40 -8.91 -0.13
N LYS A 143 -10.74 -10.20 0.03
CA LYS A 143 -11.08 -10.79 1.34
C LYS A 143 -9.90 -10.81 2.30
N ASN A 144 -8.68 -10.92 1.78
CA ASN A 144 -7.44 -10.98 2.56
C ASN A 144 -7.05 -9.59 3.08
N PHE A 145 -7.13 -8.57 2.21
CA PHE A 145 -6.71 -7.21 2.56
C PHE A 145 -7.84 -6.31 3.05
N ARG A 146 -9.10 -6.76 2.93
CA ARG A 146 -10.35 -6.00 3.12
C ARG A 146 -10.63 -4.94 2.04
N PHE A 147 -9.65 -4.65 1.20
CA PHE A 147 -9.77 -3.83 0.01
C PHE A 147 -9.30 -4.62 -1.21
N LYS A 148 -9.94 -4.42 -2.36
CA LYS A 148 -9.44 -4.94 -3.64
C LYS A 148 -8.08 -4.27 -3.92
N PRO A 149 -6.97 -5.02 -4.09
CA PRO A 149 -5.74 -4.44 -4.59
C PRO A 149 -5.97 -3.71 -5.91
N ARG A 150 -5.22 -2.65 -6.14
CA ARG A 150 -5.34 -1.80 -7.32
C ARG A 150 -4.06 -1.79 -8.10
N TYR A 151 -4.18 -1.44 -9.37
CA TYR A 151 -3.04 -1.24 -10.24
C TYR A 151 -3.33 -0.13 -11.25
N HIS A 152 -2.27 0.50 -11.74
CA HIS A 152 -2.30 1.40 -12.89
C HIS A 152 -1.02 1.28 -13.69
N VAL A 153 -1.09 1.59 -14.98
CA VAL A 153 0.10 1.80 -15.80
C VAL A 153 0.76 3.09 -15.34
N SER A 154 2.04 3.00 -14.95
CA SER A 154 2.82 4.14 -14.48
C SER A 154 3.96 4.53 -15.41
N GLY A 155 4.25 3.70 -16.42
CA GLY A 155 5.29 3.95 -17.41
C GLY A 155 5.19 2.98 -18.58
N VAL A 156 5.70 3.40 -19.73
CA VAL A 156 5.73 2.62 -20.96
C VAL A 156 7.14 2.76 -21.53
N GLY A 157 7.87 1.64 -21.63
CA GLY A 157 9.24 1.59 -22.11
C GLY A 157 9.48 0.32 -22.92
N ARG A 158 10.58 -0.39 -22.63
CA ARG A 158 10.79 -1.76 -23.17
C ARG A 158 9.67 -2.71 -22.75
N ASP A 159 9.20 -2.52 -21.52
CA ASP A 159 8.07 -3.19 -20.91
C ASP A 159 7.08 -2.13 -20.39
N ILE A 160 5.88 -2.57 -20.03
CA ILE A 160 4.86 -1.73 -19.41
C ILE A 160 5.08 -1.77 -17.91
N THR A 161 5.47 -0.63 -17.33
CA THR A 161 5.64 -0.52 -15.89
C THR A 161 4.29 -0.36 -15.21
N MET A 162 3.92 -1.33 -14.40
CA MET A 162 2.70 -1.32 -13.62
C MET A 162 2.99 -1.05 -12.15
N LYS A 163 2.22 -0.13 -11.56
CA LYS A 163 2.25 0.14 -10.13
C LYS A 163 1.07 -0.55 -9.46
N PHE A 164 1.36 -1.40 -8.49
CA PHE A 164 0.39 -2.08 -7.67
C PHE A 164 0.25 -1.40 -6.31
N ARG A 165 -0.95 -1.47 -5.76
CA ARG A 165 -1.33 -0.86 -4.50
C ARG A 165 -2.18 -1.81 -3.68
N ILE A 166 -1.80 -2.04 -2.43
CA ILE A 166 -2.62 -2.72 -1.43
C ILE A 166 -2.97 -1.70 -0.34
N LEU A 167 -4.26 -1.60 -0.03
CA LEU A 167 -4.73 -0.95 1.19
C LEU A 167 -5.18 -2.01 2.18
N THR A 168 -4.86 -1.80 3.44
CA THR A 168 -5.38 -2.65 4.52
C THR A 168 -5.38 -1.96 5.87
N PHE A 169 -6.26 -2.41 6.75
CA PHE A 169 -6.25 -2.05 8.17
C PHE A 169 -5.33 -2.94 9.00
N ASP A 170 -4.89 -4.07 8.43
CA ASP A 170 -4.14 -5.10 9.13
C ASP A 170 -2.74 -5.23 8.54
N THR A 171 -1.75 -4.80 9.31
CA THR A 171 -0.34 -4.92 8.90
C THR A 171 0.09 -6.38 8.79
N ALA A 172 -0.47 -7.31 9.58
CA ALA A 172 -0.15 -8.74 9.46
C ALA A 172 -0.57 -9.30 8.10
N ALA A 173 -1.68 -8.80 7.54
CA ALA A 173 -2.12 -9.18 6.21
C ALA A 173 -1.08 -8.81 5.13
N LEU A 174 -0.34 -7.70 5.28
CA LEU A 174 0.75 -7.36 4.36
C LEU A 174 1.84 -8.44 4.39
N PHE A 175 2.39 -8.75 5.56
CA PHE A 175 3.44 -9.77 5.68
C PHE A 175 2.97 -11.16 5.23
N GLN A 176 1.72 -11.53 5.51
CA GLN A 176 1.21 -12.87 5.23
C GLN A 176 0.79 -13.08 3.77
N TYR A 177 0.14 -12.07 3.17
CA TYR A 177 -0.54 -12.24 1.87
C TYR A 177 0.10 -11.45 0.74
N GLN A 178 0.84 -10.37 1.00
CA GLN A 178 1.48 -9.60 -0.07
C GLN A 178 2.53 -10.44 -0.83
N PRO A 179 3.43 -11.22 -0.18
CA PRO A 179 4.37 -12.06 -0.92
C PRO A 179 3.67 -13.11 -1.80
N LYS A 180 2.58 -13.70 -1.29
CA LYS A 180 1.75 -14.67 -2.03
C LYS A 180 1.07 -14.03 -3.24
N PHE A 181 0.53 -12.82 -3.06
CA PHE A 181 -0.09 -12.06 -4.13
C PHE A 181 0.92 -11.67 -5.21
N ALA A 182 2.09 -11.17 -4.82
CA ALA A 182 3.17 -10.81 -5.74
C ALA A 182 3.68 -12.02 -6.53
N ASN A 183 3.80 -13.19 -5.90
CA ASN A 183 4.19 -14.42 -6.61
C ASN A 183 3.16 -14.83 -7.67
N LYS A 184 1.86 -14.79 -7.34
CA LYS A 184 0.80 -15.09 -8.33
C LYS A 184 0.76 -14.07 -9.47
N LEU A 185 1.01 -12.79 -9.20
CA LEU A 185 1.17 -11.79 -10.25
C LEU A 185 2.37 -12.14 -11.14
N TYR A 186 3.51 -12.49 -10.53
CA TYR A 186 4.69 -12.90 -11.27
C TYR A 186 4.40 -14.07 -12.21
N GLU A 187 3.70 -15.10 -11.72
CA GLU A 187 3.24 -16.23 -12.52
C GLU A 187 2.37 -15.77 -13.71
N ILE A 188 1.37 -14.91 -13.50
CA ILE A 188 0.53 -14.38 -14.58
C ILE A 188 1.35 -13.62 -15.63
N ILE A 189 2.29 -12.80 -15.18
CA ILE A 189 3.10 -11.92 -16.05
C ILE A 189 4.03 -12.72 -16.96
N HIS A 190 4.65 -13.77 -16.41
CA HIS A 190 5.65 -14.60 -17.09
C HIS A 190 5.07 -15.85 -17.75
N ASN A 191 3.79 -16.17 -17.51
CA ASN A 191 3.15 -17.26 -18.22
C ASN A 191 3.03 -16.86 -19.71
N ASN A 192 3.71 -17.61 -20.55
CA ASN A 192 3.57 -17.49 -21.99
C ASN A 192 2.25 -18.16 -22.36
N GLU A 193 1.23 -17.36 -22.69
CA GLU A 193 0.10 -17.91 -23.42
C GLU A 193 0.66 -18.38 -24.78
N GLU A 194 0.87 -19.69 -24.92
CA GLU A 194 0.98 -20.35 -26.22
C GLU A 194 -0.39 -20.27 -26.88
N LYS A 195 -0.58 -19.24 -27.71
CA LYS A 195 -1.53 -19.25 -28.81
C LYS A 195 -0.89 -18.57 -30.01
#